data_AF-A0A376LIV7-F1
#
_entry.id   AF-A0A376LIV7-F1
#
_cell.length_a   1.000
_cell.length_b   1.000
_cell.length_c   1.000
_cell.angle_alpha   90.00
_cell.angle_beta   90.00
_cell.angle_gamma   90.00
#
_symmetry.space_group_name_H-M   'P 1'
#
loop_
_entity.id
_entity.type
_entity.pdbx_description
1 polymer ?
#
loop_
_entity_poly.entity_id
_entity_poly.type
_entity_poly.pdbx_seq_one_letter_code
_entity_poly.pdbx_strand_id
1 'polypeptide(L)'
;MESKNKLKRGLSTRHIRFMALGSAIGTGLFYGSADAIKMAGPSVLLAYIIGGIAAYIIMRALGEMSVHNPAASSFSRYAQENLGPLAGYITGWTYCFEILIVAIADVTAFGIYMGVWFPTVPHWIWVLSVVLIICAVNLMSVKVFGELEFWFSFFKVATIIIMIVAGFGIIIWGIGNGGQPTGIHNLWSNGGFFSNGWLGMVMSVANGDVCLRWDRNYRDYRR
;
A
#
# COMPACT_ATOMS: atom_id res chain seq x y z
N MET A 1 43.43 -5.56 5.37
CA MET A 1 42.55 -5.40 6.56
C MET A 1 41.12 -5.39 6.07
N GLU A 2 40.45 -6.54 6.13
CA GLU A 2 39.05 -6.68 5.72
C GLU A 2 38.17 -6.16 6.86
N SER A 3 37.71 -4.91 6.76
CA SER A 3 36.78 -4.34 7.73
C SER A 3 35.42 -5.03 7.58
N LYS A 4 35.23 -6.14 8.30
CA LYS A 4 33.90 -6.70 8.57
C LYS A 4 33.12 -5.66 9.38
N ASN A 5 32.44 -4.75 8.66
CA ASN A 5 31.38 -3.91 9.21
C ASN A 5 30.29 -4.83 9.76
N LYS A 6 30.44 -5.25 11.01
CA LYS A 6 29.42 -5.97 11.77
C LYS A 6 28.31 -4.95 12.01
N LEU A 7 27.31 -4.95 11.13
CA LEU A 7 26.07 -4.20 11.30
C LEU A 7 25.56 -4.49 12.71
N LYS A 8 25.52 -3.47 13.57
CA LYS A 8 24.95 -3.61 14.91
C LYS A 8 23.48 -3.98 14.74
N ARG A 9 23.13 -5.25 14.97
CA ARG A 9 21.74 -5.73 15.02
C ARG A 9 21.05 -5.11 16.23
N GLY A 10 20.57 -3.87 16.07
CA GLY A 10 19.81 -3.14 17.08
C GLY A 10 18.32 -3.50 17.10
N LEU A 11 17.83 -4.24 16.11
CA LEU A 11 16.41 -4.60 15.95
C LEU A 11 16.18 -6.07 16.30
N SER A 12 15.35 -6.33 17.31
CA SER A 12 14.90 -7.67 17.66
C SER A 12 14.03 -8.27 16.54
N THR A 13 14.06 -9.59 16.37
CA THR A 13 13.30 -10.32 15.34
C THR A 13 11.80 -9.96 15.33
N ARG A 14 11.24 -9.60 16.49
CA ARG A 14 9.85 -9.12 16.59
C ARG A 14 9.64 -7.76 15.91
N HIS A 15 10.58 -6.82 16.08
CA HIS A 15 10.51 -5.50 15.44
C HIS A 15 10.57 -5.64 13.92
N ILE A 16 11.46 -6.48 13.40
CA ILE A 16 11.63 -6.69 11.96
C ILE A 16 10.34 -7.22 11.32
N ARG A 17 9.65 -8.16 11.97
CA ARG A 17 8.36 -8.68 11.47
C ARG A 17 7.27 -7.63 11.47
N PHE A 18 7.18 -6.82 12.52
CA PHE A 18 6.19 -5.74 12.61
C PHE A 18 6.45 -4.62 11.61
N MET A 19 7.72 -4.25 11.40
CA MET A 19 8.11 -3.31 10.35
C MET A 19 7.70 -3.85 8.98
N ALA A 20 8.03 -5.11 8.66
CA ALA A 20 7.64 -5.73 7.39
C ALA A 20 6.11 -5.71 7.15
N LEU A 21 5.30 -6.00 8.18
CA LEU A 21 3.85 -5.88 8.09
C LEU A 21 3.40 -4.43 7.86
N GLY A 22 3.99 -3.47 8.57
CA GLY A 22 3.66 -2.06 8.42
C GLY A 22 4.13 -1.42 7.11
N SER A 23 5.18 -1.95 6.48
CA SER A 23 5.62 -1.56 5.13
C SER A 23 4.67 -2.13 4.06
N ALA A 24 4.14 -3.34 4.26
CA ALA A 24 3.12 -3.92 3.37
C ALA A 24 1.78 -3.17 3.46
N ILE A 25 1.46 -2.59 4.64
CA ILE A 25 0.26 -1.78 4.87
C ILE A 25 0.56 -0.32 4.49
N GLY A 26 0.30 0.00 3.23
CA GLY A 26 0.51 1.33 2.67
C GLY A 26 -0.76 2.16 2.48
N THR A 27 -0.58 3.31 1.84
CA THR A 27 -1.65 4.18 1.33
C THR A 27 -2.60 3.43 0.39
N GLY A 28 -2.12 2.43 -0.33
CA GLY A 28 -2.93 1.59 -1.22
C GLY A 28 -4.12 0.89 -0.53
N LEU A 29 -3.96 0.44 0.73
CA LEU A 29 -5.04 -0.23 1.46
C LEU A 29 -6.18 0.73 1.85
N PHE A 30 -5.89 2.01 2.04
CA PHE A 30 -6.89 2.98 2.49
C PHE A 30 -7.37 3.87 1.34
N TYR A 31 -6.44 4.53 0.66
CA TYR A 31 -6.72 5.43 -0.44
C TYR A 31 -7.06 4.68 -1.74
N GLY A 32 -6.36 3.58 -2.02
CA GLY A 32 -6.62 2.75 -3.20
C GLY A 32 -7.93 1.97 -3.09
N SER A 33 -8.17 1.35 -1.93
CA SER A 33 -9.36 0.52 -1.72
C SER A 33 -10.67 1.28 -1.83
N ALA A 34 -10.72 2.56 -1.44
CA ALA A 34 -11.94 3.37 -1.56
C ALA A 34 -12.44 3.43 -3.01
N ASP A 35 -11.54 3.56 -3.98
CA ASP A 35 -11.91 3.60 -5.39
C ASP A 35 -12.15 2.20 -5.97
N ALA A 36 -11.37 1.19 -5.54
CA ALA A 36 -11.61 -0.20 -5.93
C ALA A 36 -13.00 -0.68 -5.50
N ILE A 37 -13.43 -0.31 -4.28
CA ILE A 37 -14.77 -0.59 -3.75
C ILE A 37 -15.84 0.15 -4.57
N LYS A 38 -15.62 1.43 -4.92
CA LYS A 38 -16.57 2.18 -5.77
C LYS A 38 -16.71 1.54 -7.16
N MET A 39 -15.62 1.04 -7.73
CA MET A 39 -15.59 0.46 -9.09
C MET A 39 -16.14 -0.97 -9.15
N ALA A 40 -15.82 -1.84 -8.19
CA ALA A 40 -16.23 -3.24 -8.22
C ALA A 40 -17.46 -3.55 -7.34
N GLY A 41 -17.80 -2.67 -6.39
CA GLY A 41 -18.82 -2.96 -5.39
C GLY A 41 -18.43 -4.16 -4.51
N PRO A 42 -19.39 -5.01 -4.08
CA PRO A 42 -19.10 -6.16 -3.22
C PRO A 42 -18.10 -7.17 -3.84
N SER A 43 -18.05 -7.26 -5.18
CA SER A 43 -17.13 -8.15 -5.91
C SER A 43 -15.66 -7.81 -5.75
N VAL A 44 -15.32 -6.64 -5.18
CA VAL A 44 -13.93 -6.25 -4.85
C VAL A 44 -13.23 -7.27 -3.95
N LEU A 45 -13.99 -8.03 -3.14
CA LEU A 45 -13.43 -9.09 -2.30
C LEU A 45 -12.77 -10.20 -3.15
N LEU A 46 -13.41 -10.58 -4.27
CA LEU A 46 -12.82 -11.56 -5.19
C LEU A 46 -11.58 -11.00 -5.89
N ALA A 47 -11.60 -9.71 -6.25
CA ALA A 47 -10.45 -9.03 -6.83
C ALA A 47 -9.24 -9.07 -5.90
N TYR A 48 -9.43 -8.78 -4.60
CA TYR A 48 -8.36 -8.88 -3.60
C TYR A 48 -7.90 -10.32 -3.36
N ILE A 49 -8.79 -11.32 -3.38
CA ILE A 49 -8.39 -12.72 -3.23
C ILE A 49 -7.51 -13.16 -4.41
N ILE A 50 -7.92 -12.86 -5.64
CA ILE A 50 -7.16 -13.22 -6.85
C ILE A 50 -5.81 -12.51 -6.86
N GLY A 51 -5.80 -11.20 -6.61
CA GLY A 51 -4.55 -10.42 -6.52
C GLY A 51 -3.64 -10.91 -5.40
N GLY A 52 -4.20 -11.27 -4.24
CA GLY A 52 -3.48 -11.83 -3.10
C GLY A 52 -2.85 -13.18 -3.39
N ILE A 53 -3.55 -14.08 -4.10
CA ILE A 53 -2.99 -15.37 -4.54
C ILE A 53 -1.83 -15.15 -5.50
N ALA A 54 -1.97 -14.26 -6.48
CA ALA A 54 -0.89 -13.94 -7.42
C ALA A 54 0.34 -13.36 -6.68
N ALA A 55 0.13 -12.39 -5.79
CA ALA A 55 1.20 -11.80 -4.99
C ALA A 55 1.87 -12.83 -4.07
N TYR A 56 1.10 -13.74 -3.48
CA TYR A 56 1.62 -14.83 -2.64
C TYR A 56 2.53 -15.76 -3.44
N ILE A 57 2.13 -16.18 -4.64
CA ILE A 57 2.95 -17.05 -5.50
C ILE A 57 4.26 -16.35 -5.87
N ILE A 58 4.21 -15.08 -6.25
CA ILE A 58 5.40 -14.27 -6.60
C ILE A 58 6.33 -14.14 -5.40
N MET A 59 5.82 -13.74 -4.24
CA MET A 59 6.63 -13.60 -3.02
C MET A 59 7.24 -14.93 -2.57
N ARG A 60 6.52 -16.04 -2.74
CA ARG A 60 7.00 -17.38 -2.39
C ARG A 60 8.13 -17.82 -3.33
N ALA A 61 8.00 -17.60 -4.64
CA ALA A 61 9.07 -17.86 -5.60
C ALA A 61 10.32 -17.00 -5.32
N LEU A 62 10.10 -15.71 -5.01
CA LEU A 62 11.19 -14.79 -4.68
C LEU A 62 11.89 -15.16 -3.36
N GLY A 63 11.13 -15.65 -2.37
CA GLY A 63 11.66 -16.16 -1.12
C GLY A 63 12.56 -17.39 -1.33
N GLU A 64 12.17 -18.31 -2.21
CA GLU A 64 12.99 -19.48 -2.58
C GLU A 64 14.30 -19.06 -3.26
N MET A 65 14.25 -18.10 -4.19
CA MET A 65 15.45 -17.52 -4.80
C MET A 65 16.37 -16.83 -3.78
N SER A 66 15.77 -16.13 -2.80
CA SER A 66 16.51 -15.40 -1.76
C SER A 66 17.24 -16.33 -0.79
N VAL A 67 16.67 -17.48 -0.48
CA VAL A 67 17.31 -18.51 0.34
C VAL A 67 18.39 -19.26 -0.46
N HIS A 68 18.15 -19.52 -1.74
CA HIS A 68 19.08 -20.25 -2.60
C HIS A 68 20.34 -19.44 -2.93
N ASN A 69 20.21 -18.15 -3.25
CA ASN A 69 21.35 -17.27 -3.46
C ASN A 69 21.33 -16.04 -2.54
N PRO A 70 21.86 -16.15 -1.31
CA PRO A 70 21.94 -15.04 -0.37
C PRO A 70 23.00 -13.99 -0.72
N ALA A 71 23.86 -14.24 -1.71
CA ALA A 71 24.87 -13.26 -2.16
C ALA A 71 24.30 -12.21 -3.12
N ALA A 72 23.17 -12.50 -3.77
CA ALA A 72 22.42 -11.53 -4.56
C ALA A 72 21.68 -10.57 -3.61
N SER A 73 22.21 -9.36 -3.48
CA SER A 73 21.67 -8.33 -2.57
C SER A 73 20.43 -7.60 -3.09
N SER A 74 20.03 -7.83 -4.35
CA SER A 74 18.93 -7.10 -5.01
C SER A 74 18.23 -7.95 -6.08
N PHE A 75 16.95 -7.67 -6.32
CA PHE A 75 16.13 -8.35 -7.32
C PHE A 75 16.66 -8.20 -8.75
N SER A 76 17.26 -7.06 -9.06
CA SER A 76 17.96 -6.84 -10.34
C SER A 76 19.10 -7.86 -10.53
N ARG A 77 19.76 -8.29 -9.44
CA ARG A 77 20.81 -9.31 -9.51
C ARG A 77 20.26 -10.72 -9.74
N TYR A 78 19.11 -11.06 -9.15
CA TYR A 78 18.43 -12.31 -9.49
C TYR A 78 18.05 -12.37 -10.97
N ALA A 79 17.54 -11.26 -11.52
CA ALA A 79 17.23 -11.17 -12.95
C ALA A 79 18.51 -11.27 -13.80
N GLN A 80 19.60 -10.62 -13.39
CA GLN A 80 20.88 -10.68 -14.08
C GLN A 80 21.44 -12.10 -14.17
N GLU A 81 21.42 -12.84 -13.06
CA GLU A 81 22.03 -14.16 -12.96
C GLU A 81 21.19 -15.25 -13.66
N ASN A 82 19.86 -15.12 -13.68
CA ASN A 82 18.97 -16.13 -14.27
C ASN A 82 18.58 -15.84 -15.73
N LEU A 83 18.47 -14.56 -16.12
CA LEU A 83 17.97 -14.13 -17.44
C LEU A 83 19.00 -13.35 -18.27
N GLY A 84 20.14 -12.99 -17.66
CA GLY A 84 21.26 -12.34 -18.31
C GLY A 84 21.39 -10.83 -18.02
N PRO A 85 22.49 -10.20 -18.46
CA PRO A 85 22.85 -8.82 -18.11
C PRO A 85 21.79 -7.77 -18.42
N LEU A 86 21.12 -7.91 -19.57
CA LEU A 86 20.10 -6.98 -20.03
C LEU A 86 18.84 -7.02 -19.15
N ALA A 87 18.41 -8.21 -18.72
CA ALA A 87 17.28 -8.36 -17.81
C ALA A 87 17.58 -7.69 -16.46
N GLY A 88 18.78 -7.89 -15.93
CA GLY A 88 19.23 -7.20 -14.72
C GLY A 88 19.18 -5.68 -14.83
N TYR A 89 19.68 -5.13 -15.94
CA TYR A 89 19.66 -3.69 -16.20
C TYR A 89 18.23 -3.12 -16.27
N ILE A 90 17.35 -3.78 -17.03
CA ILE A 90 15.95 -3.34 -17.16
C ILE A 90 15.26 -3.41 -15.80
N THR A 91 15.37 -4.52 -15.07
CA THR A 91 14.76 -4.67 -13.75
C THR A 91 15.25 -3.61 -12.76
N GLY A 92 16.54 -3.25 -12.80
CA GLY A 92 17.10 -2.19 -11.96
C GLY A 92 16.48 -0.82 -12.25
N TRP A 93 16.34 -0.45 -13.53
CA TRP A 93 15.70 0.81 -13.91
C TRP A 93 14.20 0.82 -13.63
N THR A 94 13.49 -0.28 -13.92
CA THR A 94 12.07 -0.42 -13.59
C THR A 94 11.84 -0.23 -12.09
N TYR A 95 12.69 -0.80 -11.25
CA TYR A 95 12.61 -0.63 -9.79
C TYR A 95 12.86 0.82 -9.35
N CYS A 96 13.82 1.51 -9.98
CA CYS A 96 14.07 2.92 -9.71
C CYS A 96 12.83 3.79 -10.03
N PHE A 97 12.23 3.59 -11.19
CA PHE A 97 11.00 4.30 -11.59
C PHE A 97 9.80 3.92 -10.72
N GLU A 98 9.67 2.65 -10.34
CA GLU A 98 8.63 2.17 -9.43
C GLU A 98 8.69 2.94 -8.10
N ILE A 99 9.85 2.97 -7.43
CA ILE A 99 10.00 3.67 -6.15
C ILE A 99 9.70 5.16 -6.32
N LEU A 100 10.14 5.79 -7.41
CA LEU A 100 9.87 7.20 -7.67
C LEU A 100 8.36 7.48 -7.81
N ILE A 101 7.65 6.64 -8.56
CA ILE A 101 6.20 6.77 -8.77
C ILE A 101 5.45 6.55 -7.45
N VAL A 102 5.84 5.53 -6.67
CA VAL A 102 5.25 5.25 -5.35
C VAL A 102 5.46 6.43 -4.39
N ALA A 103 6.66 7.02 -4.37
CA ALA A 103 6.94 8.18 -3.53
C ALA A 103 6.04 9.38 -3.87
N ILE A 104 5.82 9.65 -5.16
CA ILE A 104 4.90 10.72 -5.61
C ILE A 104 3.45 10.38 -5.20
N ALA A 105 3.05 9.12 -5.34
CA ALA A 105 1.71 8.67 -4.96
C ALA A 105 1.45 8.84 -3.46
N ASP A 106 2.42 8.50 -2.61
CA ASP A 106 2.31 8.64 -1.15
C ASP A 106 2.23 10.10 -0.70
N VAL A 107 3.06 10.98 -1.28
CA VAL A 107 3.02 12.42 -0.99
C VAL A 107 1.69 13.03 -1.43
N THR A 108 1.16 12.59 -2.58
CA THR A 108 -0.16 13.02 -3.08
C THR A 108 -1.27 12.55 -2.15
N ALA A 109 -1.25 11.28 -1.74
CA ALA A 109 -2.23 10.71 -0.82
C ALA A 109 -2.23 11.46 0.52
N PHE A 110 -1.06 11.78 1.06
CA PHE A 110 -0.92 12.61 2.26
C PHE A 110 -1.60 13.97 2.09
N GLY A 111 -1.33 14.68 0.99
CA GLY A 111 -1.94 15.98 0.72
C GLY A 111 -3.46 15.92 0.57
N ILE A 112 -4.00 14.83 0.03
CA ILE A 112 -5.46 14.61 -0.07
C ILE A 112 -6.05 14.37 1.31
N TYR A 113 -5.43 13.51 2.13
CA TYR A 113 -5.90 13.26 3.49
C TYR A 113 -5.90 14.54 4.33
N MET A 114 -4.83 15.32 4.28
CA MET A 114 -4.77 16.58 5.02
C MET A 114 -5.80 17.60 4.52
N GLY A 115 -6.12 17.61 3.22
CA GLY A 115 -7.19 18.43 2.66
C GLY A 115 -8.59 18.10 3.19
N VAL A 116 -8.84 16.84 3.60
CA VAL A 116 -10.12 16.45 4.22
C VAL A 116 -10.29 17.09 5.61
N TRP A 117 -9.21 17.18 6.38
CA TRP A 117 -9.23 17.74 7.74
C TRP A 117 -9.03 19.26 7.76
N PHE A 118 -8.21 19.78 6.84
CA PHE A 118 -7.83 21.18 6.72
C PHE A 118 -8.10 21.70 5.30
N PRO A 119 -9.36 21.83 4.89
CA PRO A 119 -9.74 22.20 3.53
C PRO A 119 -9.32 23.63 3.15
N THR A 120 -9.05 24.49 4.13
CA THR A 120 -8.63 25.88 3.93
C THR A 120 -7.15 26.01 3.55
N VAL A 121 -6.35 24.96 3.73
CA VAL A 121 -4.90 24.99 3.49
C VAL A 121 -4.61 24.48 2.06
N PRO A 122 -3.92 25.26 1.21
CA PRO A 122 -3.55 24.83 -0.14
C PRO A 122 -2.77 23.51 -0.18
N HIS A 123 -3.09 22.65 -1.14
CA HIS A 123 -2.52 21.30 -1.27
C HIS A 123 -0.98 21.28 -1.34
N TRP A 124 -0.36 22.25 -2.01
CA TRP A 124 1.10 22.32 -2.17
C TRP A 124 1.84 22.48 -0.82
N ILE A 125 1.20 23.08 0.19
CA ILE A 125 1.78 23.25 1.53
C ILE A 125 1.95 21.88 2.19
N TRP A 126 0.94 21.02 2.07
CA TRP A 126 1.01 19.66 2.62
C TRP A 126 2.07 18.81 1.93
N VAL A 127 2.14 18.89 0.60
CA VAL A 127 3.18 18.22 -0.21
C VAL A 127 4.58 18.67 0.22
N LEU A 128 4.82 19.98 0.34
CA LEU A 128 6.12 20.50 0.76
C LEU A 128 6.45 20.11 2.21
N SER A 129 5.46 20.15 3.10
CA SER A 129 5.65 19.78 4.51
C SER A 129 6.12 18.34 4.69
N VAL A 130 5.49 17.38 4.01
CA VAL A 130 5.85 15.96 4.15
C VAL A 130 7.23 15.67 3.56
N VAL A 131 7.58 16.32 2.45
CA VAL A 131 8.93 16.21 1.86
C VAL A 131 10.00 16.72 2.82
N LEU A 132 9.77 17.88 3.46
CA LEU A 132 10.69 18.43 4.45
C LEU A 132 10.81 17.52 5.69
N ILE A 133 9.70 16.97 6.17
CA ILE A 133 9.71 16.03 7.30
C ILE A 133 10.51 14.77 6.95
N ILE A 134 10.27 14.18 5.78
CA ILE A 134 11.01 13.00 5.33
C ILE A 134 12.50 13.33 5.20
N CYS A 135 12.85 14.49 4.62
CA CYS A 135 14.22 14.95 4.52
C CYS A 135 14.88 15.09 5.91
N ALA A 136 14.19 15.71 6.87
CA ALA A 136 14.67 15.85 8.23
C ALA A 136 14.87 14.49 8.92
N VAL A 137 13.94 13.55 8.75
CA VAL A 137 14.06 12.17 9.27
C VAL A 137 15.23 11.44 8.61
N ASN A 138 15.48 11.65 7.32
CA ASN A 138 16.60 11.05 6.60
C ASN A 138 17.98 11.51 7.14
N LEU A 139 18.03 12.67 7.81
CA LEU A 139 19.22 13.16 8.48
C LEU A 139 19.39 12.58 9.91
N MET A 140 18.40 11.86 10.44
CA MET A 140 18.46 11.23 11.77
C MET A 140 19.18 9.87 11.74
N SER A 141 19.64 9.41 12.90
CA SER A 141 20.28 8.08 13.03
C SER A 141 19.33 6.95 12.63
N VAL A 142 19.81 5.98 11.86
CA VAL A 142 19.11 4.75 11.44
C VAL A 142 18.39 4.00 12.57
N LYS A 143 18.83 4.15 13.83
CA LYS A 143 18.15 3.55 14.98
C LYS A 143 16.81 4.24 15.29
N VAL A 144 16.75 5.56 15.19
CA VAL A 144 15.53 6.36 15.44
C VAL A 144 14.49 6.05 14.37
N PHE A 145 14.91 5.92 13.12
CA PHE A 145 14.04 5.52 12.02
C PHE A 145 13.35 4.17 12.30
N GLY A 146 14.10 3.15 12.70
CA GLY A 146 13.55 1.83 12.99
C GLY A 146 12.58 1.81 14.18
N GLU A 147 12.82 2.63 15.21
CA GLU A 147 11.89 2.77 16.35
C GLU A 147 10.60 3.50 15.94
N LEU A 148 10.69 4.59 15.16
CA LEU A 148 9.51 5.30 14.64
C LEU A 148 8.65 4.40 13.74
N GLU A 149 9.29 3.66 12.84
CA GLU A 149 8.58 2.75 11.93
C GLU A 149 7.87 1.63 12.70
N PHE A 150 8.49 1.10 13.76
CA PHE A 150 7.83 0.12 14.64
C PHE A 150 6.54 0.69 15.26
N TRP A 151 6.61 1.90 15.84
CA TRP A 151 5.43 2.53 16.45
C TRP A 151 4.36 2.86 15.41
N PHE A 152 4.73 3.39 14.25
CA PHE A 152 3.78 3.66 13.18
C PHE A 152 3.13 2.38 12.66
N SER A 153 3.89 1.30 12.51
CA SER A 153 3.36 -0.01 12.10
C SER A 153 2.38 -0.57 13.13
N PHE A 154 2.67 -0.39 14.42
CA PHE A 154 1.76 -0.79 15.50
C PHE A 154 0.42 -0.05 15.39
N PHE A 155 0.44 1.28 15.27
CA PHE A 155 -0.80 2.07 15.12
C PHE A 155 -1.59 1.73 13.85
N LYS A 156 -0.90 1.49 12.73
CA LYS A 156 -1.55 1.04 11.48
C LYS A 156 -2.33 -0.25 11.68
N VAL A 157 -1.70 -1.27 12.27
CA VAL A 157 -2.34 -2.57 12.51
C VAL A 157 -3.50 -2.43 13.50
N ALA A 158 -3.30 -1.69 14.60
CA ALA A 158 -4.36 -1.44 15.58
C ALA A 158 -5.58 -0.76 14.94
N THR A 159 -5.36 0.21 14.05
CA THR A 159 -6.43 0.93 13.32
C THR A 159 -7.24 -0.03 12.45
N ILE A 160 -6.59 -0.94 11.72
CA ILE A 160 -7.29 -1.94 10.90
C ILE A 160 -8.17 -2.85 11.76
N ILE A 161 -7.65 -3.32 12.90
CA ILE A 161 -8.42 -4.16 13.83
C ILE A 161 -9.66 -3.41 14.31
N ILE A 162 -9.50 -2.14 14.72
CA ILE A 162 -10.62 -1.29 15.16
C ILE A 162 -11.65 -1.13 14.03
N MET A 163 -11.21 -0.87 12.80
CA MET A 163 -12.11 -0.74 11.65
C MET A 163 -12.89 -2.02 11.35
N ILE A 164 -12.27 -3.19 11.48
CA ILE A 164 -12.94 -4.49 11.29
C ILE A 164 -14.00 -4.70 12.38
N VAL A 165 -13.64 -4.47 13.65
CA VAL A 165 -14.58 -4.61 14.78
C VAL A 165 -15.75 -3.63 14.65
N ALA A 166 -15.47 -2.38 14.27
CA ALA A 166 -16.49 -1.37 14.00
C ALA A 166 -17.41 -1.81 12.84
N GLY A 167 -16.85 -2.36 11.76
CA GLY A 167 -17.62 -2.90 10.63
C GLY A 167 -18.57 -4.02 11.05
N PHE A 168 -18.11 -4.97 11.86
CA PHE A 168 -18.99 -5.98 12.45
C PHE A 168 -20.07 -5.36 13.33
N GLY A 169 -19.73 -4.33 14.10
CA GLY A 169 -20.69 -3.62 14.94
C GLY A 169 -21.78 -2.89 14.16
N ILE A 170 -21.44 -2.34 12.99
CA ILE A 170 -22.42 -1.76 12.06
C ILE A 170 -23.37 -2.86 11.54
N ILE A 171 -22.84 -4.02 11.15
CA ILE A 171 -23.65 -5.11 10.57
C ILE A 171 -24.60 -5.74 11.60
N ILE A 172 -24.10 -6.00 12.81
CA ILE A 172 -24.82 -6.75 13.86
C ILE A 172 -25.74 -5.84 14.67
N TRP A 173 -25.24 -4.68 15.12
CA TRP A 173 -25.96 -3.78 16.03
C TRP A 173 -26.50 -2.53 15.35
N GLY A 174 -26.21 -2.30 14.06
CA GLY A 174 -26.67 -1.10 13.37
C GLY A 174 -26.05 0.19 13.92
N ILE A 175 -24.82 0.11 14.48
CA ILE A 175 -24.10 1.27 15.01
C ILE A 175 -23.95 2.30 13.87
N GLY A 176 -24.47 3.52 14.07
CA GLY A 176 -24.49 4.56 13.03
C GLY A 176 -25.67 4.49 12.03
N ASN A 177 -26.52 3.45 12.11
CA ASN A 177 -27.75 3.30 11.31
C ASN A 177 -29.00 3.31 12.21
N GLY A 178 -29.04 4.19 13.21
CA GLY A 178 -30.18 4.32 14.13
C GLY A 178 -30.52 3.05 14.94
N GLY A 179 -29.59 2.10 15.08
CA GLY A 179 -29.83 0.81 15.75
C GLY A 179 -30.52 -0.23 14.88
N GLN A 180 -30.73 0.02 13.58
CA GLN A 180 -31.23 -0.96 12.62
C GLN A 180 -30.06 -1.73 12.02
N PRO A 181 -29.95 -3.05 12.26
CA PRO A 181 -28.88 -3.87 11.71
C PRO A 181 -28.93 -3.82 10.17
N THR A 182 -27.84 -3.38 9.54
CA THR A 182 -27.72 -3.39 8.06
C THR A 182 -27.65 -4.81 7.50
N GLY A 183 -27.38 -5.82 8.34
CA GLY A 183 -27.33 -7.23 7.97
C GLY A 183 -26.38 -7.53 6.81
N ILE A 184 -26.37 -8.78 6.35
CA ILE A 184 -25.57 -9.21 5.18
C ILE A 184 -26.34 -8.93 3.87
N HIS A 185 -27.65 -8.64 3.97
CA HIS A 185 -28.53 -8.42 2.82
C HIS A 185 -28.05 -7.28 1.91
N ASN A 186 -27.39 -6.27 2.47
CA ASN A 186 -26.84 -5.16 1.71
C ASN A 186 -25.76 -5.58 0.68
N LEU A 187 -25.14 -6.76 0.83
CA LEU A 187 -24.17 -7.29 -0.14
C LEU A 187 -24.81 -7.77 -1.45
N TRP A 188 -26.12 -8.06 -1.45
CA TRP A 188 -26.82 -8.60 -2.62
C TRP A 188 -28.09 -7.82 -2.99
N SER A 189 -28.69 -7.06 -2.07
CA SER A 189 -29.95 -6.33 -2.31
C SER A 189 -29.77 -5.07 -3.16
N ASN A 190 -28.61 -4.43 -3.14
CA ASN A 190 -28.33 -3.19 -3.90
C ASN A 190 -27.58 -3.50 -5.21
N GLY A 191 -28.23 -4.23 -6.13
CA GLY A 191 -27.68 -4.56 -7.44
C GLY A 191 -26.88 -5.88 -7.51
N GLY A 192 -26.94 -6.72 -6.48
CA GLY A 192 -26.24 -8.00 -6.43
C GLY A 192 -24.74 -7.88 -6.09
N PHE A 193 -24.08 -9.03 -5.95
CA PHE A 193 -22.65 -9.09 -5.62
C PHE A 193 -21.77 -8.43 -6.71
N PHE A 194 -22.22 -8.46 -7.96
CA PHE A 194 -21.62 -7.79 -9.11
C PHE A 194 -22.41 -6.54 -9.52
N SER A 195 -22.66 -5.63 -8.57
CA SER A 195 -23.41 -4.37 -8.80
C SER A 195 -22.93 -3.54 -10.00
N ASN A 196 -21.62 -3.50 -10.26
CA ASN A 196 -21.01 -2.79 -11.40
C ASN A 196 -20.61 -3.73 -12.56
N GLY A 197 -21.10 -4.97 -12.57
CA GLY A 197 -20.79 -5.99 -13.56
C GLY A 197 -19.40 -6.62 -13.39
N TRP A 198 -19.15 -7.71 -14.14
CA TRP A 198 -17.87 -8.44 -14.11
C TRP A 198 -16.71 -7.56 -14.61
N LEU A 199 -16.97 -6.67 -15.57
CA LEU A 199 -15.99 -5.70 -16.06
C LEU A 199 -15.56 -4.72 -14.96
N GLY A 200 -16.45 -4.31 -14.06
CA GLY A 200 -16.10 -3.46 -12.91
C GLY A 200 -15.11 -4.14 -11.97
N MET A 201 -15.30 -5.44 -11.72
CA MET A 201 -14.37 -6.27 -10.94
C MET A 201 -13.01 -6.37 -11.64
N VAL A 202 -12.97 -6.74 -12.92
CA VAL A 202 -11.71 -6.86 -13.68
C VAL A 202 -10.99 -5.51 -13.76
N MET A 203 -11.73 -4.43 -13.98
CA MET A 203 -11.16 -3.08 -14.00
C MET A 203 -10.62 -2.65 -12.64
N SER A 204 -11.19 -3.10 -11.51
CA SER A 204 -10.61 -2.80 -10.18
C SER A 204 -9.25 -3.48 -9.96
N VAL A 205 -9.02 -4.64 -10.58
CA VAL A 205 -7.71 -5.33 -10.55
C VAL A 205 -6.73 -4.65 -11.51
N ALA A 206 -7.22 -4.25 -12.69
CA ALA A 206 -6.38 -3.70 -13.75
C ALA A 206 -6.05 -2.19 -13.59
N ASN A 207 -6.91 -1.39 -12.98
CA ASN A 207 -6.71 0.08 -12.83
C ASN A 207 -5.97 0.47 -11.54
N GLY A 208 -4.95 -0.30 -11.13
CA GLY A 208 -4.04 0.11 -10.06
C GLY A 208 -3.14 1.32 -10.42
N ASP A 209 -3.24 1.82 -11.65
CA ASP A 209 -2.30 2.79 -12.22
C ASP A 209 -2.65 4.24 -11.85
N VAL A 210 -1.80 4.83 -11.02
CA VAL A 210 -1.71 6.28 -10.74
C VAL A 210 -1.62 7.11 -12.03
N CYS A 211 -1.05 6.55 -13.10
CA CYS A 211 -0.86 7.22 -14.39
C CYS A 211 -2.19 7.48 -15.15
N LEU A 212 -3.10 6.50 -15.17
CA LEU A 212 -4.45 6.70 -15.76
C LEU A 212 -5.32 7.63 -14.90
N ARG A 213 -4.98 7.79 -13.62
CA ARG A 213 -5.69 8.67 -12.68
C ARG A 213 -5.33 10.14 -12.87
N TRP A 214 -4.10 10.45 -13.27
CA TRP A 214 -3.66 11.82 -13.59
C TRP A 214 -4.49 12.42 -14.72
N ASP A 215 -4.70 11.69 -15.82
CA ASP A 215 -5.46 12.16 -16.98
C ASP A 215 -6.97 12.35 -16.71
N ARG A 216 -7.52 11.63 -15.73
CA ARG A 216 -8.94 11.75 -15.34
C ARG A 216 -9.17 12.96 -14.42
N ASN A 217 -8.32 13.14 -13.41
CA ASN A 217 -8.42 14.27 -12.47
C ASN A 217 -8.07 15.62 -13.13
N TYR A 218 -7.15 15.63 -14.10
CA TYR A 218 -6.80 16.84 -14.85
C TYR A 218 -7.93 17.31 -15.78
N ARG A 219 -8.86 16.43 -16.16
CA ARG A 219 -10.06 16.77 -16.93
C ARG A 219 -11.15 17.42 -16.09
N ASP A 220 -11.29 17.02 -14.82
CA ASP A 220 -12.28 17.61 -13.91
C ASP A 220 -11.86 18.99 -13.38
N TYR A 221 -10.55 19.26 -13.23
CA TYR A 221 -10.06 20.61 -12.88
C TYR A 221 -10.18 21.66 -13.99
N ARG A 222 -10.53 21.25 -15.21
CA ARG A 222 -10.66 22.13 -16.38
C ARG A 222 -12.12 22.47 -16.72
N ARG A 223 -13.08 22.17 -15.84
CA ARG A 223 -14.48 22.57 -15.94
C ARG A 223 -14.91 23.43 -14.76
#